data_AF-A0A926EGS4-F1
#
_entry.id   AF-A0A926EGS4-F1
#
_cell.length_a   1.000
_cell.length_b   1.000
_cell.length_c   1.000
_cell.angle_alpha   90.00
_cell.angle_beta   90.00
_cell.angle_gamma   90.00
#
_symmetry.space_group_name_H-M   'P 1'
#
loop_
_entity.id
_entity.type
_entity.pdbx_description
1 polymer ?
#
loop_
_entity_poly.entity_id
_entity_poly.type
_entity_poly.pdbx_seq_one_letter_code
_entity_poly.pdbx_strand_id
1 'polypeptide(L)' 'MITLKQLKDEILVYDIINFIDEEGKHIECVEVTLTDRVIDVYMDTKEVNIGIIAKKILEQGLYKED' A
#
# COMPACT_ATOMS: atom_id res chain seq x y z
N MET A 1 -7.32 -6.20 15.31
CA MET A 1 -6.03 -5.69 14.79
C MET A 1 -5.40 -6.81 14.00
N ILE A 2 -5.45 -6.70 12.68
CA ILE A 2 -4.95 -7.72 11.75
C ILE A 2 -3.45 -7.96 11.98
N THR A 3 -3.03 -9.22 11.88
CA THR A 3 -1.60 -9.55 11.92
C THR A 3 -0.95 -9.26 10.57
N LEU A 4 0.37 -9.05 10.56
CA LEU A 4 1.14 -8.93 9.32
C LEU A 4 0.93 -10.13 8.39
N LYS A 5 0.79 -11.35 8.92
CA LYS A 5 0.55 -12.53 8.10
C LYS A 5 -0.81 -12.46 7.41
N GLN A 6 -1.88 -12.22 8.18
CA GLN A 6 -3.24 -12.09 7.63
C GLN A 6 -3.30 -10.99 6.58
N LEU A 7 -2.72 -9.82 6.85
CA LEU A 7 -2.74 -8.72 5.89
C LEU A 7 -2.05 -9.05 4.56
N LYS A 8 -0.99 -9.86 4.56
CA LYS A 8 -0.39 -10.32 3.30
C LYS A 8 -1.31 -11.24 2.51
N ASP A 9 -2.08 -12.06 3.20
CA ASP A 9 -3.03 -12.98 2.59
C ASP A 9 -4.26 -12.23 2.04
N GLU A 10 -4.59 -11.05 2.59
CA GLU A 10 -5.66 -10.16 2.10
C GLU A 10 -5.28 -9.36 0.83
N ILE A 11 -3.97 -9.21 0.52
CA ILE A 11 -3.52 -8.48 -0.66
C ILE A 11 -3.76 -9.33 -1.92
N LEU A 12 -4.65 -8.86 -2.78
CA LEU A 12 -4.97 -9.52 -4.04
C LEU A 12 -3.97 -9.13 -5.14
N VAL A 13 -3.78 -7.83 -5.34
CA VAL A 13 -2.86 -7.24 -6.31
C VAL A 13 -2.37 -5.89 -5.82
N TYR A 14 -1.26 -5.43 -6.38
CA TYR A 14 -0.76 -4.09 -6.15
C TYR A 14 -0.14 -3.52 -7.43
N ASP A 15 -0.27 -2.21 -7.60
CA ASP A 15 0.26 -1.47 -8.73
C ASP A 15 1.15 -0.32 -8.24
N ILE A 16 2.26 -0.10 -8.95
CA ILE A 16 3.20 0.97 -8.62
C ILE A 16 2.75 2.25 -9.31
N ILE A 17 2.51 3.30 -8.52
CA ILE A 17 2.10 4.61 -8.99
C ILE A 17 3.27 5.58 -8.80
N ASN A 18 3.83 6.07 -9.91
CA ASN A 18 4.96 6.99 -9.91
C ASN A 18 4.81 7.98 -11.07
N PHE A 19 4.37 9.21 -10.77
CA PHE A 19 4.19 10.26 -11.76
C PHE A 19 4.36 11.65 -11.14
N ILE A 20 4.49 12.67 -12.00
CA ILE A 20 4.46 14.07 -11.60
C ILE A 20 3.07 14.60 -11.93
N ASP A 21 2.37 15.13 -10.94
CA ASP A 21 1.03 15.70 -11.13
C ASP A 21 1.06 17.06 -11.85
N GLU A 22 -0.14 17.62 -12.09
CA GLU A 22 -0.30 18.89 -12.80
C GLU A 22 0.32 20.09 -12.06
N GLU A 23 0.54 19.98 -10.75
CA GLU A 23 1.17 21.01 -9.92
C GLU A 23 2.71 20.84 -9.84
N GLY A 24 3.26 19.83 -10.52
CA GLY A 24 4.68 19.51 -10.50
C GLY A 24 5.12 18.72 -9.26
N LYS A 25 4.17 18.23 -8.45
CA LYS A 25 4.47 17.40 -7.29
C LYS A 25 4.68 15.96 -7.72
N HIS A 26 5.75 15.37 -7.23
CA HIS A 26 6.04 13.96 -7.44
C HIS A 26 5.15 13.13 -6.53
N ILE A 27 4.32 12.26 -7.14
CA ILE A 27 3.49 11.27 -6.46
C ILE A 27 4.17 9.92 -6.61
N GLU A 28 4.45 9.30 -5.47
CA GLU A 28 5.08 7.99 -5.37
C GLU A 28 4.36 7.16 -4.31
N CYS A 29 3.64 6.13 -4.74
CA CYS A 29 2.93 5.20 -3.88
C CYS A 29 2.71 3.85 -4.55
N VAL A 30 2.21 2.91 -3.76
CA VAL A 30 1.71 1.62 -4.23
C VAL A 30 0.21 1.57 -3.95
N GLU A 31 -0.59 1.45 -5.00
CA GLU A 31 -2.03 1.19 -4.87
C GLU A 31 -2.20 -0.31 -4.57
N VAL A 32 -2.89 -0.64 -3.48
CA VAL A 32 -3.04 -2.01 -3.00
C VAL A 32 -4.51 -2.37 -2.98
N THR A 33 -4.87 -3.39 -3.75
CA THR A 33 -6.21 -3.97 -3.72
C THR A 33 -6.24 -5.09 -2.69
N LEU A 34 -6.99 -4.87 -1.61
CA LEU A 34 -7.33 -5.86 -0.59
C LEU A 34 -8.68 -6.52 -0.94
N THR A 35 -9.08 -7.53 -0.18
CA THR A 35 -10.37 -8.21 -0.38
C THR A 35 -11.59 -7.32 -0.15
N ASP A 36 -11.45 -6.28 0.70
CA ASP A 36 -12.56 -5.42 1.15
C ASP A 36 -12.45 -3.96 0.67
N ARG A 37 -11.25 -3.49 0.28
CA ARG A 37 -10.99 -2.10 -0.09
C ARG A 37 -9.73 -1.94 -0.94
N VAL A 38 -9.55 -0.73 -1.49
CA VAL A 38 -8.30 -0.30 -2.12
C VAL A 38 -7.67 0.78 -1.25
N ILE A 39 -6.35 0.73 -1.06
CA ILE A 39 -5.60 1.73 -0.29
C ILE A 39 -4.32 2.15 -1.00
N ASP A 40 -4.00 3.44 -0.90
CA ASP A 40 -2.71 3.98 -1.35
C ASP A 40 -1.68 3.92 -0.23
N VAL A 41 -0.57 3.24 -0.48
CA VAL A 41 0.53 3.10 0.46
C VAL A 41 1.70 3.95 -0.01
N TYR A 42 1.92 5.10 0.63
CA TYR A 42 3.05 5.97 0.31
C TYR A 42 4.36 5.33 0.77
N MET A 43 5.23 4.99 -0.18
CA MET A 43 6.52 4.33 0.05
C MET A 43 7.45 4.47 -1.17
N ASP A 44 8.75 4.24 -0.97
CA ASP A 44 9.73 4.17 -2.06
C ASP A 44 9.37 3.01 -3.01
N THR A 45 9.24 3.32 -4.30
CA THR A 45 8.80 2.36 -5.34
C THR A 45 9.94 1.57 -5.97
N LYS A 46 11.19 1.81 -5.59
CA LYS A 46 12.36 1.05 -6.10
C LYS A 46 12.42 -0.39 -5.57
N GLU A 47 11.88 -0.63 -4.37
CA GLU A 47 11.82 -1.96 -3.76
C GLU A 47 10.42 -2.24 -3.21
N VAL A 48 9.61 -2.91 -4.03
CA VAL A 48 8.21 -3.21 -3.69
C VAL A 48 8.01 -4.73 -3.66
N ASN A 49 7.54 -5.23 -2.52
CA ASN A 49 6.99 -6.57 -2.39
C ASN A 49 5.91 -6.60 -1.31
N ILE A 50 5.05 -7.61 -1.36
CA ILE A 50 3.93 -7.84 -0.42
C ILE A 50 4.37 -7.73 1.04
N GLY A 51 5.58 -8.21 1.37
CA GLY A 51 6.15 -8.14 2.70
C GLY A 51 6.41 -6.73 3.21
N ILE A 52 6.94 -5.86 2.35
CA ILE A 52 7.21 -4.46 2.67
C ILE A 52 5.91 -3.66 2.68
N ILE A 53 5.04 -3.87 1.70
CA ILE A 53 3.72 -3.22 1.60
C ILE A 53 2.92 -3.45 2.88
N ALA A 54 2.73 -4.71 3.29
CA ALA A 54 1.94 -5.03 4.47
C ALA A 54 2.53 -4.43 5.76
N LYS A 55 3.86 -4.34 5.88
CA LYS A 55 4.49 -3.61 7.00
C LYS A 55 4.15 -2.12 6.97
N LYS A 56 4.26 -1.48 5.80
CA LYS A 56 3.98 -0.05 5.64
C LYS A 56 2.53 0.30 5.93
N ILE A 57 1.58 -0.54 5.50
CA ILE A 57 0.15 -0.38 5.81
C ILE A 57 -0.07 -0.33 7.33
N LEU A 58 0.57 -1.24 8.09
CA LEU A 58 0.46 -1.28 9.54
C LEU A 58 1.18 -0.09 10.21
N GLU A 59 2.38 0.26 9.75
CA GLU A 59 3.15 1.42 10.25
C GLU A 59 2.38 2.74 10.10
N GLN A 60 1.67 2.90 8.97
CA GLN A 60 0.89 4.10 8.66
C GLN A 60 -0.54 4.05 9.24
N GLY A 61 -0.95 2.92 9.81
CA GLY A 61 -2.30 2.74 10.35
C GLY A 61 -3.41 2.83 9.30
N LEU A 62 -3.11 2.44 8.05
CA LEU A 62 -4.02 2.53 6.89
C LEU A 62 -5.09 1.43 6.89
N TYR A 63 -4.89 0.37 7.69
CA TYR A 63 -5.87 -0.71 7.83
C TYR A 63 -6.48 -0.69 9.24
N LYS A 64 -7.74 -0.26 9.32
CA LYS A 64 -8.56 -0.31 10.53
C LYS A 64 -9.77 -1.17 10.23
N GLU A 65 -9.94 -2.23 11.02
CA GLU A 65 -11.17 -3.00 11.07
C GLU A 65 -12.21 -2.10 11.74
N ASP A 66 -13.27 -1.73 11.02
CA ASP A 66 -14.41 -0.98 11.57
C ASP A 66 -15.24 -1.84 12.54
#